data_AF-A0ABD0NWL4-F1
#
_entry.id   AF-A0ABD0NWL4-F1
#
_cell.length_a   1.000
_cell.length_b   1.000
_cell.length_c   1.000
_cell.angle_alpha   90.00
_cell.angle_beta   90.00
_cell.angle_gamma   90.00
#
_symmetry.space_group_name_H-M   'P 1'
#
loop_
_entity.id
_entity.type
_entity.pdbx_description
1 polymer ?
#
loop_
_entity_poly.entity_id
_entity_poly.type
_entity_poly.pdbx_seq_one_letter_code
_entity_poly.pdbx_strand_id
1 'polypeptide(L)' 'RGYPAKHEVCQFHFTNWPEHGVPYHATGLLAFLRRVKASTPPDAGPVVVHC' A
#
# COMPACT_ATOMS: atom_id res chain seq x y z
N ARG A 1 1.32 -16.36 31.33
CA ARG A 1 1.41 -16.81 29.93
C ARG A 1 0.81 -15.71 29.07
N GLY A 2 1.62 -14.81 28.51
CA GLY A 2 1.13 -13.67 27.74
C GLY A 2 0.75 -14.08 26.33
N TYR A 3 -0.42 -13.67 25.86
CA TYR A 3 -0.80 -13.82 24.46
C TYR A 3 0.13 -12.95 23.60
N PRO A 4 0.56 -13.42 22.42
CA PRO A 4 1.32 -12.58 21.50
C PRO A 4 0.49 -11.34 21.16
N ALA A 5 1.15 -10.18 21.10
CA ALA A 5 0.50 -8.94 20.68
C ALA A 5 -0.15 -9.16 19.30
N LYS A 6 -1.42 -8.77 19.16
CA LYS A 6 -2.12 -8.85 17.88
C LYS A 6 -1.65 -7.71 17.00
N HIS A 7 -1.06 -8.04 15.86
CA HIS A 7 -0.66 -7.08 14.84
C HIS A 7 -1.63 -7.15 13.66
N GLU A 8 -2.05 -6.00 13.17
CA GLU A 8 -2.87 -5.88 11.96
C GLU A 8 -1.98 -5.45 10.79
N VAL A 9 -2.17 -6.06 9.63
CA VAL A 9 -1.44 -5.75 8.40
C VAL A 9 -2.45 -5.45 7.29
N CYS A 10 -2.35 -4.26 6.70
CA CYS A 10 -3.16 -3.85 5.56
C CYS A 10 -2.35 -3.99 4.27
N GLN A 11 -2.80 -4.84 3.35
CA GLN A 11 -2.20 -5.00 2.03
C GLN A 11 -2.98 -4.21 0.98
N PHE A 12 -2.25 -3.49 0.13
CA PHE A 12 -2.82 -2.73 -0.98
C PHE A 12 -2.15 -3.19 -2.27
N HIS A 13 -2.95 -3.58 -3.27
CA HIS A 13 -2.46 -4.03 -4.57
C HIS A 13 -2.90 -3.06 -5.66
N PHE A 14 -1.94 -2.50 -6.40
CA PHE A 14 -2.23 -1.68 -7.57
C PHE A 14 -2.29 -2.56 -8.83
N THR A 15 -3.49 -2.82 -9.33
CA THR A 15 -3.75 -3.75 -10.45
C THR A 15 -3.86 -3.08 -11.82
N ASN A 16 -3.81 -1.75 -11.88
CA ASN A 16 -4.00 -0.99 -13.11
C ASN A 16 -2.68 -0.67 -13.83
N TRP A 17 -1.59 -1.31 -13.42
CA TRP A 17 -0.32 -1.23 -14.16
C TRP A 17 -0.42 -2.10 -15.42
N PRO A 18 -0.11 -1.58 -16.63
CA PRO A 18 -0.23 -2.35 -17.86
C PRO A 18 0.87 -3.42 -17.97
N GLU A 19 0.60 -4.52 -18.68
CA GLU A 19 1.60 -5.58 -18.93
C GLU A 19 2.84 -5.06 -19.67
N HIS A 20 2.67 -4.04 -20.53
CA HIS A 20 3.74 -3.40 -21.26
C HIS A 20 3.76 -1.88 -21.01
N GLY A 21 4.94 -1.36 -20.71
CA GLY A 21 5.15 0.07 -20.52
C GLY A 21 4.62 0.57 -19.17
N VAL A 22 4.01 1.76 -19.19
CA VAL A 22 3.55 2.49 -18.00
C VAL A 22 2.13 3.02 -18.21
N PRO A 23 1.37 3.31 -17.13
CA PRO A 23 0.06 3.93 -17.25
C PRO A 23 0.12 5.26 -18.02
N TYR A 24 -0.80 5.47 -18.97
CA TYR A 24 -0.88 6.72 -19.73
C TYR A 24 -1.17 7.95 -18.86
N HIS A 25 -1.94 7.76 -17.77
CA HIS A 25 -2.24 8.80 -16.79
C HIS A 25 -1.82 8.38 -15.39
N ALA A 26 -1.14 9.28 -14.68
CA ALA A 26 -0.71 9.06 -13.30
C ALA A 26 -1.86 9.07 -12.27
N THR A 27 -3.08 9.45 -12.67
CA THR A 27 -4.23 9.64 -11.77
C THR A 27 -4.52 8.41 -10.92
N GLY A 28 -4.52 7.20 -11.52
CA GLY A 28 -4.77 5.95 -10.79
C GLY A 28 -3.69 5.66 -9.75
N LEU A 29 -2.42 5.83 -10.12
CA LEU A 29 -1.28 5.62 -9.23
C LEU A 29 -1.27 6.64 -8.08
N LEU A 30 -1.53 7.92 -8.37
CA LEU A 30 -1.61 8.97 -7.35
C LEU A 30 -2.76 8.76 -6.37
N ALA A 31 -3.93 8.33 -6.86
CA ALA A 31 -5.07 7.99 -6.00
C ALA A 31 -4.75 6.80 -5.09
N PHE A 32 -4.09 5.77 -5.64
CA PHE A 32 -3.63 4.61 -4.88
C PHE A 32 -2.65 5.02 -3.76
N LEU A 33 -1.61 5.81 -4.09
CA LEU A 33 -0.63 6.28 -3.10
C LEU A 33 -1.26 7.12 -1.99
N ARG A 34 -2.22 8.00 -2.33
CA ARG A 34 -2.98 8.78 -1.33
C ARG A 34 -3.75 7.87 -0.37
N ARG A 35 -4.33 6.78 -0.87
CA ARG A 35 -5.05 5.80 -0.04
C ARG A 35 -4.11 5.05 0.88
N VAL A 36 -2.99 4.53 0.38
CA VAL A 36 -1.96 3.86 1.21
C VAL A 36 -1.49 4.78 2.32
N LYS A 37 -1.16 6.04 1.99
CA LYS A 37 -0.71 7.03 2.97
C LYS A 37 -1.78 7.34 4.03
N ALA A 38 -3.05 7.50 3.62
CA ALA A 38 -4.15 7.77 4.56
C ALA A 38 -4.45 6.57 5.47
N SER A 39 -4.18 5.35 5.02
CA SER A 39 -4.38 4.12 5.80
C SER A 39 -3.14 3.68 6.58
N THR A 40 -2.01 4.39 6.49
CA THR A 40 -0.78 4.08 7.23
C THR A 40 -0.76 4.88 8.53
N PRO A 41 -0.85 4.23 9.71
CA PRO A 41 -0.72 4.92 11.00
C PRO A 41 0.65 5.62 11.13
N PRO A 42 0.72 6.80 11.78
CA PRO A 42 1.97 7.54 11.95
C PRO A 42 3.00 6.81 12.83
N ASP A 43 2.56 5.88 13.67
CA ASP A 43 3.36 5.02 14.54
C ASP A 43 3.70 3.66 13.90
N ALA A 44 3.24 3.41 12.67
CA ALA A 44 3.62 2.22 11.93
C ALA A 44 5.10 2.28 11.50
N GLY A 45 5.73 1.11 11.40
CA GLY A 45 7.04 0.98 10.80
C GLY A 45 7.04 1.30 9.30
N PRO A 46 8.20 1.14 8.62
CA PRO A 46 8.30 1.38 7.19
C PRO A 46 7.28 0.56 6.39
N VAL A 47 6.64 1.19 5.39
CA VAL A 47 5.73 0.49 4.47
C VAL A 47 6.54 -0.46 3.60
N VAL A 48 6.19 -1.74 3.60
CA VAL A 48 6.78 -2.74 2.70
C VAL A 48 6.17 -2.60 1.31
N VAL A 49 7.02 -2.51 0.29
CA VAL A 49 6.61 -2.37 -1.12
C VAL A 49 7.25 -3.49 -1.94
N HIS A 50 6.48 -4.12 -2.82
CA HIS A 50 6.95 -5.14 -3.77
C HIS A 50 6.18 -5.02 -5.11
N CYS A 51 6.69 -5.69 -6.14
CA CYS A 51 6.03 -5.92 -7.43
C CYS A 51 6.04 -7.40 -7.80
#